data_AF-A0A662JL99-F1
#
_entry.id   AF-A0A662JL99-F1
#
_cell.length_a   1.000
_cell.length_b   1.000
_cell.length_c   1.000
_cell.angle_alpha   90.00
_cell.angle_beta   90.00
_cell.angle_gamma   90.00
#
_symmetry.space_group_name_H-M   'P 1'
#
loop_
_entity.id
_entity.type
_entity.pdbx_description
1 polymer ?
#
loop_
_entity_poly.entity_id
_entity_poly.type
_entity_poly.pdbx_seq_one_letter_code
_entity_poly.pdbx_strand_id
1 'polypeptide(L)'
;MPKFKPILKRPGELIRSEDWNKIQEDVREDLERLEKEIERLRAYIEMMTESVTLTNLESPVGKPYRLDEEVPGEVGSYATSVVGYITRQWLAKEGAGEICRFGVLSHFDVLYYWAAANNGNRRALEIVVEYVDGTVHVEKDVYVHEWSKLQPKGSENPYVEYLLSPNERVWYKYQLRNPHPDKEVRYVTFLNRDPECNVRVGNVLQHVSRVRPLSEL
;
A
#
# COMPACT_ATOMS: atom_id res chain seq x y z
N MET A 1 29.89 15.38 24.28
CA MET A 1 30.52 14.15 23.74
C MET A 1 32.00 14.42 23.53
N PRO A 2 32.92 13.58 24.04
CA PRO A 2 34.34 13.81 23.82
C PRO A 2 34.66 13.36 22.39
N LYS A 3 34.77 14.31 21.46
CA LYS A 3 35.45 14.10 20.18
C LYS A 3 36.88 13.65 20.47
N PHE A 4 37.49 12.82 19.61
CA PHE A 4 38.92 12.54 19.65
C PHE A 4 39.68 13.85 19.92
N LYS A 5 40.44 13.87 21.01
CA LYS A 5 41.24 15.03 21.40
C LYS A 5 42.68 14.74 21.01
N PRO A 6 43.20 15.35 19.94
CA PRO A 6 44.59 15.15 19.58
C PRO A 6 45.49 15.57 20.74
N ILE A 7 46.53 14.78 21.01
CA ILE A 7 47.56 15.13 21.98
C ILE A 7 48.34 16.31 21.40
N LEU A 8 48.16 17.50 21.98
CA LEU A 8 48.85 18.71 21.55
C LEU A 8 50.29 18.68 22.08
N LYS A 9 51.27 18.54 21.17
CA LYS A 9 52.70 18.63 21.47
C LYS A 9 53.35 19.84 20.80
N ARG A 10 54.43 20.36 21.38
CA ARG A 10 55.20 21.46 20.78
C ARG A 10 56.03 20.93 19.60
N PRO A 11 56.29 21.74 18.56
CA PRO A 11 57.18 21.35 17.47
C PRO A 11 58.54 20.87 17.99
N GLY A 12 58.95 19.65 17.62
CA GLY A 12 60.20 19.03 18.06
C GLY A 12 60.09 18.04 19.24
N GLU A 13 58.92 17.92 19.87
CA GLU A 13 58.69 16.90 20.91
C GLU A 13 58.39 15.52 20.30
N LEU A 14 59.12 14.50 20.74
CA LEU A 14 58.91 13.12 20.31
C LEU A 14 57.57 12.58 20.86
N ILE A 15 56.80 11.94 19.99
CA ILE A 15 55.63 11.15 20.39
C ILE A 15 56.15 9.88 21.07
N ARG A 16 55.77 9.64 22.32
CA ARG A 16 56.15 8.41 23.02
C ARG A 16 55.31 7.25 22.47
N SER A 17 55.83 6.03 22.52
CA SER A 17 55.09 4.83 22.10
C SER A 17 53.75 4.68 22.82
N GLU A 18 53.68 5.07 24.10
CA GLU A 18 52.44 5.09 24.89
C GLU A 18 51.39 6.07 24.32
N ASP A 19 51.82 7.27 23.94
CA ASP A 19 50.95 8.29 23.32
C ASP A 19 50.43 7.80 21.96
N TRP A 20 51.30 7.13 21.19
CA TRP A 20 50.95 6.55 19.89
C TRP A 20 49.95 5.40 20.01
N ASN A 21 50.19 4.46 20.93
CA ASN A 21 49.29 3.34 21.18
C ASN A 21 47.91 3.82 21.64
N LYS A 22 47.88 4.83 22.51
CA LYS A 22 46.62 5.43 22.96
C LYS A 22 45.85 6.08 21.81
N ILE A 23 46.52 6.81 20.93
CA ILE A 23 45.89 7.38 19.72
C ILE A 23 45.33 6.25 18.83
N GLN A 24 46.07 5.16 18.65
CA GLN A 24 45.60 4.01 17.85
C GLN A 24 44.38 3.32 18.47
N GLU A 25 44.37 3.14 19.80
CA GLU A 25 43.22 2.57 20.52
C GLU A 25 42.00 3.49 20.42
N ASP A 26 42.16 4.78 20.72
CA ASP A 26 41.07 5.77 20.66
C ASP A 26 40.46 5.84 19.23
N VAL A 27 41.31 5.82 18.19
CA VAL A 27 40.85 5.82 16.78
C VAL A 27 40.14 4.52 16.44
N ARG A 28 40.65 3.35 16.89
CA ARG A 28 40.00 2.06 16.65
C ARG A 28 38.64 2.00 17.31
N GLU A 29 38.52 2.43 18.56
CA GLU A 29 37.25 2.48 19.28
C GLU A 29 36.24 3.41 18.60
N ASP A 30 36.68 4.58 18.14
CA ASP A 30 35.83 5.51 17.38
C ASP A 30 35.37 4.89 16.05
N LEU A 31 36.24 4.16 15.33
CA LEU A 31 35.89 3.46 14.08
C LEU A 31 34.88 2.34 14.32
N GLU A 32 35.12 1.46 15.30
CA GLU A 32 34.19 0.37 15.65
C GLU A 32 32.82 0.92 16.09
N ARG A 33 32.79 2.06 16.79
CA ARG A 33 31.55 2.73 17.17
C ARG A 33 30.81 3.28 15.95
N LEU A 34 31.51 3.94 15.04
CA LEU A 34 30.95 4.47 13.80
C LEU A 34 30.38 3.36 12.91
N GLU A 35 31.08 2.23 12.79
CA GLU A 35 30.60 1.08 12.02
C GLU A 35 29.27 0.55 12.56
N LYS A 36 29.18 0.34 13.88
CA LYS A 36 27.92 -0.06 14.54
C LYS A 36 26.80 0.96 14.36
N GLU A 37 27.12 2.24 14.37
CA GLU A 37 26.13 3.31 14.18
C GLU A 37 25.63 3.36 12.73
N ILE A 38 26.53 3.18 11.76
CA ILE A 38 26.19 3.06 10.33
C ILE A 38 25.30 1.83 10.10
N GLU A 39 25.63 0.68 10.66
CA GLU A 39 24.81 -0.54 10.56
C GLU A 39 23.39 -0.32 11.12
N ARG A 40 23.28 0.32 12.28
CA ARG A 40 21.97 0.66 12.88
C ARG A 40 21.17 1.60 12.01
N LEU A 41 21.80 2.64 11.45
CA LEU A 41 21.13 3.59 10.57
C LEU A 41 20.69 2.94 9.26
N ARG A 42 21.50 2.03 8.70
CA ARG A 42 21.11 1.24 7.52
C ARG A 42 19.89 0.36 7.81
N ALA A 43 19.90 -0.39 8.91
CA ALA A 43 18.76 -1.20 9.31
C ALA A 43 17.50 -0.36 9.54
N TYR A 44 17.65 0.83 10.14
CA TYR A 44 16.55 1.76 10.32
C TYR A 44 15.96 2.23 8.99
N ILE A 45 16.80 2.63 8.03
CA ILE A 45 16.38 3.06 6.70
C ILE A 45 15.68 1.92 5.96
N GLU A 46 16.19 0.69 6.05
CA GLU A 46 15.58 -0.49 5.43
C GLU A 46 14.19 -0.83 6.00
N MET A 47 13.93 -0.46 7.25
CA MET A 47 12.64 -0.64 7.90
C MET A 47 11.65 0.51 7.63
N MET A 48 12.11 1.63 7.07
CA MET A 48 11.23 2.76 6.78
C MET A 48 10.25 2.41 5.66
N THR A 49 8.97 2.61 5.96
CA THR A 49 7.89 2.48 4.99
C THR A 49 7.12 3.79 4.90
N GLU A 50 6.63 4.06 3.70
CA GLU A 50 5.73 5.16 3.40
C GLU A 50 4.36 4.59 3.07
N SER A 51 3.30 5.30 3.46
CA SER A 51 1.94 4.99 3.03
C SER A 51 1.34 6.18 2.31
N VAL A 52 0.80 5.93 1.12
CA VAL A 52 0.16 6.93 0.28
C VAL A 52 -1.29 6.53 0.07
N THR A 53 -2.20 7.50 0.20
CA THR A 53 -3.63 7.30 -0.10
C THR A 53 -4.02 8.11 -1.33
N LEU A 54 -4.40 7.42 -2.39
CA LEU A 54 -4.91 7.97 -3.63
C LEU A 54 -6.44 8.10 -3.50
N THR A 55 -6.94 9.32 -3.51
CA THR A 55 -8.37 9.62 -3.36
C THR A 55 -8.98 10.12 -4.66
N ASN A 56 -10.30 9.97 -4.81
CA ASN A 56 -11.05 10.43 -5.98
C ASN A 56 -10.50 9.89 -7.31
N LEU A 57 -10.13 8.61 -7.32
CA LEU A 57 -9.62 7.96 -8.51
C LEU A 57 -10.71 7.83 -9.58
N GLU A 58 -10.39 8.28 -10.79
CA GLU A 58 -11.22 8.11 -11.97
C GLU A 58 -10.75 6.90 -12.78
N SER A 59 -11.69 6.25 -13.45
CA SER A 59 -11.44 5.10 -14.30
C SER A 59 -11.98 5.34 -15.71
N PRO A 60 -11.23 4.97 -16.77
CA PRO A 60 -11.72 5.04 -18.14
C PRO A 60 -12.75 3.95 -18.48
N VAL A 61 -12.89 2.94 -17.61
CA VAL A 61 -13.77 1.78 -17.78
C VAL A 61 -14.72 1.63 -16.59
N GLY A 62 -15.78 0.85 -16.77
CA GLY A 62 -16.85 0.72 -15.78
C GLY A 62 -17.84 1.88 -15.77
N LYS A 63 -18.75 1.86 -14.79
CA LYS A 63 -19.69 2.95 -14.52
C LYS A 63 -19.48 3.47 -13.10
N PRO A 64 -19.21 4.78 -12.92
CA PRO A 64 -19.17 5.38 -11.61
C PRO A 64 -20.59 5.71 -11.14
N TYR A 65 -20.87 5.42 -9.88
CA TYR A 65 -22.09 5.85 -9.19
C TYR A 65 -21.71 6.61 -7.93
N ARG A 66 -22.53 7.59 -7.55
CA ARG A 66 -22.40 8.16 -6.21
C ARG A 66 -22.84 7.14 -5.17
N LEU A 67 -22.43 7.36 -3.92
CA LEU A 67 -22.80 6.47 -2.82
C LEU A 67 -24.27 6.62 -2.39
N ASP A 68 -24.88 7.78 -2.62
CA ASP A 68 -26.28 8.07 -2.32
C ASP A 68 -27.25 7.71 -3.46
N GLU A 69 -26.73 7.41 -4.64
CA GLU A 69 -27.49 7.07 -5.84
C GLU A 69 -27.89 5.58 -5.87
N GLU A 70 -29.08 5.29 -6.40
CA GLU A 70 -29.52 3.92 -6.64
C GLU A 70 -28.83 3.33 -7.86
N VAL A 71 -28.16 2.19 -7.68
CA VAL A 71 -27.53 1.46 -8.77
C VAL A 71 -28.58 0.56 -9.45
N PRO A 72 -28.75 0.61 -10.78
CA PRO A 72 -29.70 -0.25 -11.48
C PRO A 72 -29.44 -1.73 -11.21
N GLY A 73 -30.47 -2.46 -10.79
CA GLY A 73 -30.38 -3.89 -10.45
C GLY A 73 -29.91 -4.20 -9.02
N GLU A 74 -29.64 -3.17 -8.20
CA GLU A 74 -29.30 -3.35 -6.79
C GLU A 74 -30.44 -2.96 -5.85
N VAL A 75 -30.39 -3.47 -4.62
CA VAL A 75 -31.35 -3.16 -3.57
C VAL A 75 -30.85 -1.95 -2.79
N GLY A 76 -30.99 -0.74 -3.33
CA GLY A 76 -30.76 0.57 -2.68
C GLY A 76 -29.33 1.14 -2.72
N SER A 77 -29.06 2.21 -1.97
CA SER A 77 -27.77 2.94 -1.92
C SER A 77 -27.14 2.98 -0.51
N TYR A 78 -25.98 3.62 -0.34
CA TYR A 78 -25.36 3.86 0.98
C TYR A 78 -25.99 5.03 1.76
N ALA A 79 -26.99 5.72 1.21
CA ALA A 79 -27.72 6.83 1.85
C ALA A 79 -26.83 8.01 2.34
N THR A 80 -25.60 8.12 1.83
CA THR A 80 -24.68 9.24 2.07
C THR A 80 -23.81 9.42 0.83
N SER A 81 -23.30 10.62 0.60
CA SER A 81 -22.39 10.89 -0.52
C SER A 81 -20.93 10.50 -0.22
N VAL A 82 -20.58 10.30 1.05
CA VAL A 82 -19.22 9.98 1.49
C VAL A 82 -19.23 8.96 2.62
N VAL A 83 -18.32 7.97 2.56
CA VAL A 83 -18.02 7.03 3.65
C VAL A 83 -16.50 6.95 3.80
N GLY A 84 -15.96 7.49 4.91
CA GLY A 84 -14.51 7.68 5.04
C GLY A 84 -13.96 8.60 3.96
N TYR A 85 -13.08 8.09 3.10
CA TYR A 85 -12.59 8.79 1.90
C TYR A 85 -13.31 8.39 0.60
N ILE A 86 -14.21 7.39 0.67
CA ILE A 86 -14.91 6.87 -0.51
C ILE A 86 -16.02 7.85 -0.87
N THR A 87 -16.00 8.33 -2.12
CA THR A 87 -17.00 9.27 -2.65
C THR A 87 -17.76 8.69 -3.84
N ARG A 88 -17.21 7.65 -4.47
CA ARG A 88 -17.83 6.93 -5.59
C ARG A 88 -17.58 5.44 -5.50
N GLN A 89 -18.51 4.69 -6.09
CA GLN A 89 -18.41 3.26 -6.32
C GLN A 89 -18.36 2.99 -7.81
N TRP A 90 -17.46 2.12 -8.23
CA TRP A 90 -17.36 1.64 -9.60
C TRP A 90 -17.96 0.25 -9.68
N LEU A 91 -18.74 0.01 -10.74
CA LEU A 91 -19.33 -1.29 -11.06
C LEU A 91 -19.08 -1.65 -12.53
N ALA A 92 -19.11 -2.95 -12.83
CA ALA A 92 -19.06 -3.45 -14.19
C ALA A 92 -20.31 -3.03 -14.97
N LYS A 93 -20.19 -2.86 -16.30
CA LYS A 93 -21.30 -2.41 -17.15
C LYS A 93 -22.41 -3.46 -17.33
N GLU A 94 -22.06 -4.74 -17.34
CA GLU A 94 -22.92 -5.87 -17.74
C GLU A 94 -22.86 -7.05 -16.75
N GLY A 95 -22.91 -6.77 -15.44
CA GLY A 95 -22.82 -7.80 -14.39
C GLY A 95 -21.39 -8.28 -14.21
N ALA A 96 -20.84 -9.03 -15.18
CA ALA A 96 -19.42 -9.42 -15.23
C ALA A 96 -18.61 -8.50 -16.16
N GLY A 97 -17.30 -8.38 -15.92
CA GLY A 97 -16.38 -7.58 -16.74
C GLY A 97 -15.52 -6.60 -15.94
N GLU A 98 -14.90 -5.65 -16.64
CA GLU A 98 -14.05 -4.63 -15.99
C GLU A 98 -14.90 -3.66 -15.15
N ILE A 99 -14.59 -3.58 -13.85
CA ILE A 99 -15.22 -2.68 -12.88
C ILE A 99 -14.58 -1.30 -12.96
N CYS A 100 -13.25 -1.25 -12.87
CA CYS A 100 -12.48 -0.02 -12.98
C CYS A 100 -11.00 -0.32 -13.27
N ARG A 101 -10.29 0.69 -13.78
CA ARG A 101 -8.85 0.70 -13.97
C ARG A 101 -8.29 2.00 -13.42
N PHE A 102 -7.51 1.92 -12.35
CA PHE A 102 -6.91 3.08 -11.69
C PHE A 102 -5.42 3.20 -12.02
N GLY A 103 -5.00 4.43 -12.37
CA GLY A 103 -3.59 4.76 -12.51
C GLY A 103 -2.94 4.94 -11.15
N VAL A 104 -1.79 4.30 -10.94
CA VAL A 104 -1.02 4.38 -9.68
C VAL A 104 0.31 5.10 -9.90
N LEU A 105 1.07 4.71 -10.94
CA LEU A 105 2.40 5.28 -11.27
C LEU A 105 3.32 5.34 -10.05
N SER A 106 3.45 4.21 -9.35
CA SER A 106 4.26 4.11 -8.14
C SER A 106 4.73 2.68 -7.88
N HIS A 107 5.73 2.55 -7.02
CA HIS A 107 6.16 1.27 -6.46
C HIS A 107 5.38 1.03 -5.17
N PHE A 108 4.92 -0.20 -4.95
CA PHE A 108 4.34 -0.59 -3.66
C PHE A 108 4.59 -2.05 -3.33
N ASP A 109 4.71 -2.33 -2.04
CA ASP A 109 4.78 -3.69 -1.51
C ASP A 109 3.38 -4.23 -1.21
N VAL A 110 2.48 -3.37 -0.72
CA VAL A 110 1.09 -3.72 -0.40
C VAL A 110 0.14 -2.68 -0.96
N LEU A 111 -0.94 -3.13 -1.58
CA LEU A 111 -2.08 -2.33 -2.00
C LEU A 111 -3.28 -2.65 -1.12
N TYR A 112 -3.94 -1.62 -0.62
CA TYR A 112 -5.22 -1.67 0.05
C TYR A 112 -6.29 -1.06 -0.84
N TYR A 113 -7.43 -1.73 -0.92
CA TYR A 113 -8.57 -1.31 -1.73
C TYR A 113 -9.87 -1.57 -0.98
N TRP A 114 -10.88 -0.76 -1.27
CA TRP A 114 -12.22 -0.91 -0.71
C TRP A 114 -13.11 -1.65 -1.69
N ALA A 115 -13.70 -2.75 -1.25
CA ALA A 115 -14.64 -3.52 -2.05
C ALA A 115 -15.81 -4.03 -1.20
N ALA A 116 -16.94 -4.23 -1.86
CA ALA A 116 -18.10 -4.91 -1.32
C ALA A 116 -18.89 -5.51 -2.50
N ALA A 117 -19.94 -6.26 -2.25
CA ALA A 117 -20.77 -6.76 -3.35
C ALA A 117 -22.24 -6.92 -2.96
N ASN A 118 -23.15 -6.70 -3.92
CA ASN A 118 -24.51 -7.23 -3.84
C ASN A 118 -24.48 -8.72 -4.20
N ASN A 119 -25.21 -9.56 -3.44
CA ASN A 119 -25.10 -11.03 -3.57
C ASN A 119 -23.64 -11.53 -3.45
N GLY A 120 -22.88 -10.90 -2.55
CA GLY A 120 -21.48 -11.22 -2.27
C GLY A 120 -21.30 -12.52 -1.49
N ASN A 121 -20.23 -12.57 -0.68
CA ASN A 121 -19.75 -13.77 0.01
C ASN A 121 -19.26 -14.86 -0.96
N ARG A 122 -18.63 -14.43 -2.05
CA ARG A 122 -18.20 -15.29 -3.17
C ARG A 122 -16.84 -14.85 -3.70
N ARG A 123 -16.17 -15.75 -4.39
CA ARG A 123 -14.94 -15.50 -5.16
C ARG A 123 -15.33 -14.93 -6.53
N ALA A 124 -15.45 -13.61 -6.58
CA ALA A 124 -16.00 -12.91 -7.73
C ALA A 124 -15.03 -11.88 -8.32
N LEU A 125 -14.05 -11.42 -7.53
CA LEU A 125 -13.14 -10.36 -7.94
C LEU A 125 -11.86 -10.94 -8.56
N GLU A 126 -11.37 -10.32 -9.62
CA GLU A 126 -10.02 -10.51 -10.14
C GLU A 126 -9.32 -9.16 -10.15
N ILE A 127 -8.05 -9.14 -9.75
CA ILE A 127 -7.23 -7.93 -9.69
C ILE A 127 -6.02 -8.12 -10.60
N VAL A 128 -5.85 -7.20 -11.54
CA VAL A 128 -4.74 -7.20 -12.48
C VAL A 128 -3.82 -6.03 -12.17
N VAL A 129 -2.55 -6.31 -11.92
CA VAL A 129 -1.49 -5.32 -11.71
C VAL A 129 -0.64 -5.27 -12.97
N GLU A 130 -0.68 -4.15 -13.68
CA GLU A 130 0.12 -3.90 -14.88
C GLU A 130 1.31 -3.00 -14.53
N TYR A 131 2.51 -3.44 -14.88
CA TYR A 131 3.75 -2.72 -14.62
C TYR A 131 4.18 -1.89 -15.82
N VAL A 132 4.99 -0.85 -15.57
CA VAL A 132 5.46 0.07 -16.62
C VAL A 132 6.22 -0.65 -17.75
N ASP A 133 6.94 -1.72 -17.41
CA ASP A 133 7.70 -2.57 -18.34
C ASP A 133 6.83 -3.55 -19.17
N GLY A 134 5.52 -3.54 -18.99
CA GLY A 134 4.57 -4.42 -19.68
C GLY A 134 4.36 -5.78 -19.01
N THR A 135 5.03 -6.06 -17.88
CA THR A 135 4.71 -7.23 -17.05
C THR A 135 3.27 -7.11 -16.54
N VAL A 136 2.61 -8.25 -16.33
CA VAL A 136 1.27 -8.29 -15.73
C VAL A 136 1.24 -9.37 -14.66
N HIS A 137 0.69 -9.03 -13.51
CA HIS A 137 0.30 -10.00 -12.48
C HIS A 137 -1.22 -10.03 -12.33
N VAL A 138 -1.78 -11.21 -12.13
CA VAL A 138 -3.22 -11.43 -11.98
C VAL A 138 -3.48 -12.23 -10.71
N GLU A 139 -4.23 -11.63 -9.79
CA GLU A 139 -4.79 -12.28 -8.62
C GLU A 139 -6.25 -12.66 -8.93
N LYS A 140 -6.53 -13.96 -9.00
CA LYS A 140 -7.84 -14.49 -9.41
C LYS A 140 -8.66 -14.95 -8.21
N ASP A 141 -9.97 -15.10 -8.44
CA ASP A 141 -10.91 -15.71 -7.49
C ASP A 141 -10.87 -15.06 -6.09
N VAL A 142 -10.69 -13.74 -6.06
CA VAL A 142 -10.63 -12.96 -4.82
C VAL A 142 -12.01 -12.90 -4.20
N TYR A 143 -12.09 -13.35 -2.94
CA TYR A 143 -13.32 -13.36 -2.18
C TYR A 143 -13.75 -11.94 -1.77
N VAL A 144 -15.02 -11.61 -1.98
CA VAL A 144 -15.62 -10.32 -1.60
C VAL A 144 -16.88 -10.55 -0.78
N HIS A 145 -16.96 -9.86 0.37
CA HIS A 145 -18.09 -9.95 1.29
C HIS A 145 -19.32 -9.19 0.79
N GLU A 146 -20.48 -9.70 1.18
CA GLU A 146 -21.78 -9.06 0.94
C GLU A 146 -21.94 -7.77 1.78
N TRP A 147 -22.55 -6.75 1.19
CA TRP A 147 -22.55 -5.39 1.72
C TRP A 147 -23.75 -4.98 2.58
N SER A 148 -24.87 -5.68 2.52
CA SER A 148 -26.11 -5.30 3.20
C SER A 148 -25.99 -5.33 4.72
N LYS A 149 -25.06 -6.13 5.25
CA LYS A 149 -24.77 -6.25 6.68
C LYS A 149 -23.34 -6.68 6.93
N LEU A 150 -22.83 -6.38 8.12
CA LEU A 150 -21.49 -6.77 8.52
C LEU A 150 -21.34 -8.29 8.61
N GLN A 151 -20.58 -8.84 7.68
CA GLN A 151 -20.11 -10.22 7.67
C GLN A 151 -18.93 -10.45 8.63
N PRO A 152 -18.81 -11.64 9.23
CA PRO A 152 -17.66 -12.01 10.03
C PRO A 152 -16.40 -12.13 9.16
N LYS A 153 -15.25 -11.83 9.76
CA LYS A 153 -13.94 -11.95 9.10
C LYS A 153 -13.60 -13.43 8.85
N GLY A 154 -13.68 -13.87 7.60
CA GLY A 154 -13.31 -15.21 7.16
C GLY A 154 -11.79 -15.40 6.96
N SER A 155 -11.40 -16.55 6.39
CA SER A 155 -9.98 -16.91 6.11
C SER A 155 -9.55 -16.73 4.66
N GLU A 156 -10.47 -16.73 3.69
CA GLU A 156 -10.12 -16.76 2.25
C GLU A 156 -9.60 -15.41 1.71
N ASN A 157 -10.17 -14.30 2.18
CA ASN A 157 -9.67 -12.94 1.93
C ASN A 157 -10.07 -12.05 3.11
N PRO A 158 -9.37 -12.15 4.26
CA PRO A 158 -9.73 -11.45 5.47
C PRO A 158 -9.61 -9.93 5.26
N TYR A 159 -10.72 -9.21 5.39
CA TYR A 159 -10.68 -7.75 5.38
C TYR A 159 -9.86 -7.23 6.57
N VAL A 160 -9.13 -6.14 6.38
CA VAL A 160 -8.31 -5.51 7.43
C VAL A 160 -9.11 -4.50 8.25
N GLU A 161 -10.09 -3.85 7.63
CA GLU A 161 -10.90 -2.77 8.20
C GLU A 161 -12.30 -2.81 7.53
N TYR A 162 -13.30 -2.21 8.18
CA TYR A 162 -14.62 -2.00 7.60
C TYR A 162 -15.16 -0.61 7.95
N LEU A 163 -16.06 -0.08 7.12
CA LEU A 163 -16.80 1.15 7.36
C LEU A 163 -18.30 0.89 7.21
N LEU A 164 -19.10 1.52 8.06
CA LEU A 164 -20.56 1.48 8.01
C LEU A 164 -21.09 2.82 7.48
N SER A 165 -22.03 2.75 6.56
CA SER A 165 -22.86 3.90 6.18
C SER A 165 -24.00 4.13 7.18
N PRO A 166 -24.74 5.26 7.09
CA PRO A 166 -25.86 5.54 7.98
C PRO A 166 -26.98 4.49 7.97
N ASN A 167 -27.14 3.77 6.86
CA ASN A 167 -28.08 2.66 6.73
C ASN A 167 -27.43 1.28 6.92
N GLU A 168 -26.31 1.24 7.67
CA GLU A 168 -25.58 0.05 8.12
C GLU A 168 -24.98 -0.82 7.00
N ARG A 169 -24.92 -0.30 5.77
CA ARG A 169 -24.27 -0.98 4.67
C ARG A 169 -22.76 -0.85 4.79
N VAL A 170 -22.06 -1.86 4.32
CA VAL A 170 -20.66 -2.07 4.69
C VAL A 170 -19.74 -1.90 3.49
N TRP A 171 -18.62 -1.25 3.74
CA TRP A 171 -17.42 -1.29 2.92
C TRP A 171 -16.34 -2.08 3.64
N TYR A 172 -15.64 -2.94 2.91
CA TYR A 172 -14.53 -3.72 3.44
C TYR A 172 -13.22 -3.31 2.79
N LYS A 173 -12.20 -3.14 3.61
CA LYS A 173 -10.84 -2.89 3.15
C LYS A 173 -10.10 -4.20 3.05
N TYR A 174 -9.56 -4.50 1.88
CA TYR A 174 -8.74 -5.68 1.65
C TYR A 174 -7.30 -5.28 1.38
N GLN A 175 -6.42 -6.29 1.36
CA GLN A 175 -5.01 -6.12 1.02
C GLN A 175 -4.63 -7.03 -0.13
N LEU A 176 -3.77 -6.56 -1.02
CA LEU A 176 -3.11 -7.30 -2.07
C LEU A 176 -1.60 -7.10 -1.91
N ARG A 177 -0.84 -8.19 -1.87
CA ARG A 177 0.63 -8.12 -1.86
C ARG A 177 1.13 -8.05 -3.30
N ASN A 178 1.98 -7.08 -3.60
CA ASN A 178 2.62 -6.99 -4.91
C ASN A 178 3.72 -8.07 -5.02
N PRO A 179 3.67 -8.99 -5.98
CA PRO A 179 4.74 -9.98 -6.16
C PRO A 179 6.03 -9.38 -6.74
N HIS A 180 5.95 -8.19 -7.34
CA HIS A 180 7.07 -7.47 -7.92
C HIS A 180 7.16 -6.05 -7.34
N PRO A 181 7.48 -5.91 -6.04
CA PRO A 181 7.53 -4.61 -5.38
C PRO A 181 8.59 -3.68 -5.97
N ASP A 182 9.59 -4.24 -6.66
CA ASP A 182 10.68 -3.52 -7.30
C ASP A 182 10.35 -2.95 -8.68
N LYS A 183 9.19 -3.31 -9.23
CA LYS A 183 8.68 -2.77 -10.50
C LYS A 183 7.66 -1.67 -10.25
N GLU A 184 7.74 -0.61 -11.05
CA GLU A 184 6.74 0.46 -11.02
C GLU A 184 5.41 -0.04 -11.60
N VAL A 185 4.33 0.17 -10.86
CA VAL A 185 2.98 -0.20 -11.28
C VAL A 185 2.36 0.96 -12.04
N ARG A 186 1.90 0.69 -13.27
CA ARG A 186 1.19 1.65 -14.10
C ARG A 186 -0.30 1.67 -13.76
N TYR A 187 -0.95 0.51 -13.80
CA TYR A 187 -2.38 0.37 -13.59
C TYR A 187 -2.73 -0.77 -12.64
N VAL A 188 -3.80 -0.58 -11.87
CA VAL A 188 -4.51 -1.66 -11.18
C VAL A 188 -5.92 -1.73 -11.75
N THR A 189 -6.28 -2.89 -12.31
CA THR A 189 -7.60 -3.15 -12.87
C THR A 189 -8.35 -4.13 -11.99
N PHE A 190 -9.61 -3.83 -11.72
CA PHE A 190 -10.52 -4.69 -10.99
C PHE A 190 -11.56 -5.24 -11.97
N LEU A 191 -11.77 -6.55 -11.94
CA LEU A 191 -12.74 -7.23 -12.79
C LEU A 191 -13.70 -8.07 -11.95
N ASN A 192 -14.97 -8.05 -12.31
CA ASN A 192 -15.94 -8.99 -11.81
C ASN A 192 -16.01 -10.21 -12.72
N ARG A 193 -15.89 -11.40 -12.14
CA ARG A 193 -15.95 -12.69 -12.83
C ARG A 193 -17.26 -13.44 -12.60
N ASP A 194 -18.08 -13.02 -11.63
CA ASP A 194 -19.37 -13.65 -11.34
C ASP A 194 -20.52 -12.72 -11.75
N PRO A 195 -21.31 -13.05 -12.80
CA PRO A 195 -22.42 -12.21 -13.25
C PRO A 195 -23.58 -12.15 -12.25
N GLU A 196 -23.65 -13.07 -11.28
CA GLU A 196 -24.68 -13.05 -10.23
C GLU A 196 -24.28 -12.20 -9.01
N CYS A 197 -23.00 -11.87 -8.87
CA CYS A 197 -22.44 -11.11 -7.76
C CYS A 197 -22.07 -9.71 -8.27
N ASN A 198 -22.74 -8.66 -7.81
CA ASN A 198 -22.40 -7.31 -8.29
C ASN A 198 -21.29 -6.71 -7.42
N VAL A 199 -20.04 -6.92 -7.81
CA VAL A 199 -18.87 -6.40 -7.10
C VAL A 199 -18.72 -4.90 -7.38
N ARG A 200 -18.51 -4.15 -6.30
CA ARG A 200 -18.21 -2.72 -6.35
C ARG A 200 -16.86 -2.41 -5.73
N VAL A 201 -16.17 -1.44 -6.33
CA VAL A 201 -14.86 -0.97 -5.86
C VAL A 201 -14.93 0.53 -5.57
N GLY A 202 -14.45 0.93 -4.40
CA GLY A 202 -14.38 2.34 -4.02
C GLY A 202 -13.31 3.09 -4.83
N ASN A 203 -13.53 4.37 -5.08
CA ASN A 203 -12.58 5.23 -5.80
C ASN A 203 -11.37 5.69 -4.96
N VAL A 204 -10.90 4.83 -4.06
CA VAL A 204 -9.79 5.10 -3.16
C VAL A 204 -8.89 3.87 -3.10
N LEU A 205 -7.60 4.09 -3.31
CA LEU A 205 -6.56 3.11 -3.08
C LEU A 205 -5.61 3.65 -2.02
N GLN A 206 -5.10 2.78 -1.16
CA GLN A 206 -3.97 3.10 -0.30
C GLN A 206 -2.87 2.11 -0.60
N HIS A 207 -1.63 2.56 -0.69
CA HIS A 207 -0.51 1.64 -0.83
C HIS A 207 0.55 1.92 0.22
N VAL A 208 1.36 0.90 0.49
CA VAL A 208 2.52 0.96 1.37
C VAL A 208 3.74 0.49 0.58
N SER A 209 4.81 1.26 0.67
CA SER A 209 6.08 1.01 -0.01
C SER A 209 7.25 1.22 0.93
N ARG A 210 8.33 0.46 0.74
CA ARG A 210 9.62 0.77 1.35
C ARG A 210 10.13 2.12 0.84
N VAL A 211 10.74 2.91 1.72
CA VAL A 211 11.37 4.17 1.31
C VAL A 211 12.56 3.85 0.43
N ARG A 212 12.53 4.38 -0.81
CA ARG A 212 13.60 4.18 -1.78
C ARG A 212 14.45 5.44 -1.84
N PRO A 213 15.79 5.34 -1.79
CA PRO A 213 16.63 6.47 -2.15
C PRO A 213 16.33 6.87 -3.59
N LEU A 214 16.28 8.17 -3.86
CA LEU A 214 16.26 8.71 -5.22
C LEU A 214 17.55 8.30 -5.92
N SER A 215 17.54 7.16 -6.61
CA SER A 215 18.59 6.78 -7.53
C SER A 215 18.37 7.53 -8.84
N GLU A 216 19.00 8.71 -8.93
CA GLU A 216 19.30 9.50 -10.13
C GLU A 216 18.12 9.82 -11.09
N LEU A 217 17.75 11.10 -11.11
CA LEU A 217 17.27 11.77 -12.33
C LEU A 217 18.37 11.76 -13.40
#